data_AF-A0A2D9CAJ2-F1
#
_entry.id   AF-A0A2D9CAJ2-F1
#
_cell.length_a   1.000
_cell.length_b   1.000
_cell.length_c   1.000
_cell.angle_alpha   90.00
_cell.angle_beta   90.00
_cell.angle_gamma   90.00
#
_symmetry.space_group_name_H-M   'P 1'
#
loop_
_entity.id
_entity.type
_entity.pdbx_description
1 polymer ?
#
loop_
_entity_poly.entity_id
_entity_poly.type
_entity_poly.pdbx_seq_one_letter_code
_entity_poly.pdbx_strand_id
1 'polypeptide(L)'
;MSSNLDIEIIDFLDLINETLSYSFVEKWRHKFSEKFVKHFQLKVLDAMNKQKPIKIEMLFNYLTKKCKYSPDQVDKFFISIDIDIYHPFIYGTWPRTSSSS
;
A
#
# COMPACT_ATOMS: atom_id res chain seq x y z
N MET A 1 27.20 0.85 14.50
CA MET A 1 25.89 0.20 14.27
C MET A 1 24.79 1.20 13.89
N SER A 2 25.14 2.32 13.23
CA SER A 2 24.16 3.32 12.76
C SER A 2 23.83 3.15 11.27
N SER A 3 24.78 2.63 10.48
CA SER A 3 24.68 2.51 9.02
C SER A 3 23.49 1.69 8.52
N ASN A 4 23.13 0.58 9.18
CA ASN A 4 22.04 -0.28 8.69
C ASN A 4 20.66 0.34 8.95
N LEU A 5 20.49 1.00 10.09
CA LEU A 5 19.22 1.65 10.43
C LEU A 5 19.00 2.90 9.58
N ASP A 6 20.05 3.66 9.28
CA ASP A 6 19.98 4.80 8.38
C ASP A 6 19.58 4.37 6.96
N ILE A 7 20.14 3.25 6.46
CA ILE A 7 19.77 2.66 5.16
C ILE A 7 18.30 2.22 5.15
N GLU A 8 17.85 1.48 6.16
CA GLU A 8 16.46 1.03 6.26
C GLU A 8 15.46 2.20 6.30
N ILE A 9 15.82 3.31 6.97
CA ILE A 9 15.00 4.52 6.99
C ILE A 9 14.96 5.19 5.61
N ILE A 10 16.09 5.28 4.92
CA ILE A 10 16.16 5.85 3.57
C ILE A 10 15.29 5.03 2.61
N ASP A 11 15.44 3.71 2.61
CA ASP A 11 14.67 2.80 1.76
C ASP A 11 13.16 2.93 2.02
N PHE A 12 12.78 3.06 3.30
CA PHE A 12 11.39 3.31 3.68
C PHE A 12 10.88 4.66 3.15
N LEU A 13 11.67 5.73 3.30
CA LEU A 13 11.27 7.05 2.81
C LEU A 13 11.14 7.08 1.29
N ASP A 14 12.06 6.42 0.58
CA ASP A 14 12.01 6.29 -0.88
C ASP A 14 10.78 5.50 -1.33
N LEU A 15 10.45 4.40 -0.63
CA LEU A 15 9.23 3.65 -0.88
C LEU A 15 7.97 4.51 -0.70
N ILE A 16 7.88 5.29 0.38
CA ILE A 16 6.73 6.16 0.62
C ILE A 16 6.66 7.30 -0.39
N ASN A 17 7.80 7.91 -0.72
CA ASN A 17 7.90 8.97 -1.72
C ASN A 17 7.44 8.47 -3.09
N GLU A 18 7.93 7.31 -3.54
CA GLU A 18 7.46 6.70 -4.78
C GLU A 18 5.98 6.36 -4.67
N THR A 19 5.51 5.78 -3.56
CA THR A 19 4.10 5.44 -3.39
C THR A 19 3.17 6.64 -3.55
N LEU A 20 3.57 7.82 -3.07
CA LEU A 20 2.80 9.05 -3.13
C LEU A 20 3.03 9.86 -4.41
N SER A 21 3.93 9.43 -5.28
CA SER A 21 4.31 10.14 -6.50
C SER A 21 3.27 9.97 -7.61
N TYR A 22 3.42 10.77 -8.66
CA TYR A 22 2.65 10.60 -9.88
C TYR A 22 3.10 9.36 -10.69
N SER A 23 4.38 8.98 -10.65
CA SER A 23 4.88 7.78 -11.37
C SER A 23 4.22 6.50 -10.88
N PHE A 24 3.94 6.38 -9.58
CA PHE A 24 3.19 5.25 -9.05
C PHE A 24 1.77 5.19 -9.60
N VAL A 25 1.11 6.33 -9.75
CA VAL A 25 -0.21 6.41 -10.40
C VAL A 25 -0.10 5.96 -11.85
N GLU A 26 0.89 6.45 -12.60
CA GLU A 26 1.09 6.07 -14.01
C GLU A 26 1.34 4.57 -14.18
N LYS A 27 2.15 3.98 -13.29
CA LYS A 27 2.44 2.55 -13.29
C LYS A 27 1.20 1.69 -13.11
N TRP A 28 0.28 2.10 -12.22
CA TRP A 28 -0.83 1.24 -11.80
C TRP A 28 -2.20 1.62 -12.37
N ARG A 29 -2.39 2.84 -12.88
CA ARG A 29 -3.70 3.33 -13.38
C ARG A 29 -4.27 2.48 -14.50
N HIS A 30 -3.43 1.89 -15.34
CA HIS A 30 -3.87 1.05 -16.45
C HIS A 30 -4.50 -0.27 -15.99
N LYS A 31 -4.08 -0.80 -14.84
CA LYS A 31 -4.58 -2.07 -14.28
C LYS A 31 -5.69 -1.88 -13.25
N PHE A 32 -5.64 -0.81 -12.45
CA PHE A 32 -6.53 -0.64 -11.31
C PHE A 32 -7.41 0.61 -11.35
N SER A 33 -7.31 1.45 -12.39
CA SER A 33 -7.84 2.81 -12.49
C SER A 33 -7.08 3.83 -11.62
N GLU A 34 -6.91 5.03 -12.17
CA GLU A 34 -6.28 6.16 -11.46
C GLU A 34 -7.01 6.48 -10.14
N LYS A 35 -8.34 6.47 -10.13
CA LYS A 35 -9.15 6.79 -8.96
C LYS A 35 -8.88 5.82 -7.79
N PHE A 36 -8.75 4.53 -8.10
CA PHE A 36 -8.40 3.52 -7.09
C PHE A 36 -7.02 3.77 -6.50
N VAL A 37 -6.02 4.00 -7.36
CA VAL A 37 -4.63 4.21 -6.91
C VAL A 37 -4.56 5.47 -6.03
N LYS A 38 -5.27 6.54 -6.41
CA LYS A 38 -5.36 7.76 -5.61
C LYS A 38 -6.04 7.53 -4.25
N HIS A 39 -7.06 6.68 -4.15
CA HIS A 39 -7.65 6.34 -2.85
C HIS A 39 -6.65 5.60 -1.95
N PHE A 40 -5.85 4.69 -2.50
CA PHE A 40 -4.76 4.05 -1.76
C PHE A 40 -3.74 5.09 -1.29
N GLN A 41 -3.26 5.97 -2.17
CA GLN A 41 -2.33 7.05 -1.83
C GLN A 41 -2.88 7.98 -0.74
N LEU A 42 -4.15 8.36 -0.83
CA LEU A 42 -4.82 9.17 0.20
C LEU A 42 -4.81 8.49 1.56
N LYS A 43 -4.96 7.16 1.60
CA LYS A 43 -4.93 6.43 2.87
C LYS A 43 -3.53 6.32 3.46
N VAL A 44 -2.51 6.15 2.62
CA VAL A 44 -1.09 6.20 3.00
C VAL A 44 -0.74 7.60 3.53
N LEU A 45 -1.12 8.65 2.81
CA LEU A 45 -0.87 10.04 3.21
C LEU A 45 -1.54 10.41 4.53
N ASP A 46 -2.80 10.00 4.74
CA ASP A 46 -3.52 10.19 6.01
C ASP A 46 -2.80 9.56 7.20
N ALA A 47 -2.25 8.36 7.01
CA ALA A 47 -1.49 7.65 8.02
C ALA A 47 -0.13 8.30 8.32
N MET A 48 0.57 8.78 7.28
CA MET A 48 1.82 9.56 7.42
C MET A 48 1.58 10.85 8.18
N ASN A 49 0.55 11.62 7.83
CA ASN A 49 0.19 12.86 8.53
C ASN A 49 -0.15 12.62 10.01
N LYS A 50 -0.73 11.46 10.32
CA LYS A 50 -1.04 11.05 11.70
C LYS A 50 0.13 10.40 12.43
N GLN A 51 1.23 10.13 11.73
CA GLN A 51 2.38 9.38 12.24
C GLN A 51 1.96 8.03 12.86
N LYS A 52 1.03 7.32 12.19
CA LYS A 52 0.51 6.03 12.67
C LYS A 52 0.61 4.95 11.60
N PRO A 53 1.14 3.77 11.92
CA PRO A 53 1.14 2.65 11.01
C PRO A 53 -0.28 2.13 10.76
N ILE A 54 -0.49 1.47 9.62
CA ILE A 54 -1.78 1.00 9.14
C ILE A 54 -1.86 -0.52 9.31
N LYS A 55 -2.91 -1.02 9.99
CA LYS A 55 -3.24 -2.46 9.90
C LYS A 55 -3.69 -2.77 8.48
N ILE A 56 -3.15 -3.82 7.86
CA ILE A 56 -3.51 -4.18 6.49
C ILE A 56 -5.01 -4.45 6.32
N GLU A 57 -5.65 -5.05 7.32
CA GLU A 57 -7.10 -5.22 7.36
C GLU A 57 -7.86 -3.89 7.34
N MET A 58 -7.35 -2.83 7.98
CA MET A 58 -7.96 -1.51 7.95
C MET A 58 -7.82 -0.85 6.58
N LEU A 59 -6.68 -1.05 5.91
CA LEU A 59 -6.48 -0.59 4.54
C LEU A 59 -7.43 -1.31 3.57
N PHE A 60 -7.52 -2.63 3.70
CA PHE A 60 -8.46 -3.46 2.92
C PHE A 60 -9.91 -3.00 3.13
N ASN A 61 -10.33 -2.85 4.40
CA ASN A 61 -11.67 -2.38 4.74
C ASN A 61 -11.94 -0.96 4.23
N TYR A 62 -10.94 -0.08 4.24
CA TYR A 62 -11.07 1.26 3.66
C TYR A 62 -11.37 1.17 2.16
N LEU A 63 -10.59 0.40 1.39
CA LEU A 63 -10.78 0.28 -0.05
C LEU A 63 -12.08 -0.45 -0.41
N THR A 64 -12.46 -1.50 0.31
CA THR A 64 -13.66 -2.30 0.01
C THR A 64 -14.95 -1.71 0.57
N LYS A 65 -14.98 -1.31 1.84
CA LYS A 65 -16.21 -0.83 2.49
C LYS A 65 -16.45 0.66 2.27
N LYS A 66 -15.40 1.49 2.41
CA LYS A 66 -15.54 2.95 2.27
C LYS A 66 -15.48 3.39 0.81
N CYS A 67 -14.51 2.89 0.05
CA CYS A 67 -14.35 3.26 -1.37
C CYS A 67 -15.16 2.38 -2.34
N LYS A 68 -15.78 1.30 -1.84
CA LYS A 68 -16.68 0.40 -2.59
C LYS A 68 -16.00 -0.37 -3.74
N TYR A 69 -14.71 -0.67 -3.62
CA TYR A 69 -14.02 -1.56 -4.55
C TYR A 69 -14.27 -3.03 -4.22
N SER A 70 -14.17 -3.91 -5.21
CA SER A 70 -14.33 -5.34 -4.95
C SER A 70 -13.13 -5.88 -4.13
N PRO A 71 -13.36 -6.84 -3.23
CA PRO A 71 -12.29 -7.56 -2.54
C PRO A 71 -11.19 -8.06 -3.50
N ASP A 72 -11.59 -8.74 -4.57
CA ASP A 72 -10.67 -9.30 -5.58
C ASP A 72 -9.79 -8.23 -6.25
N GLN A 73 -10.32 -7.02 -6.51
CA GLN A 73 -9.53 -5.92 -7.05
C GLN A 73 -8.46 -5.46 -6.05
N VAL A 74 -8.82 -5.37 -4.77
CA VAL A 74 -7.89 -4.94 -3.70
C VAL A 74 -6.81 -6.01 -3.48
N ASP A 75 -7.16 -7.29 -3.47
CA ASP A 75 -6.23 -8.41 -3.33
C ASP A 75 -5.20 -8.40 -4.46
N LYS A 76 -5.68 -8.32 -5.71
CA LYS A 76 -4.82 -8.25 -6.89
C LYS A 76 -3.90 -7.04 -6.84
N PHE A 77 -4.37 -5.92 -6.31
CA PHE A 77 -3.54 -4.74 -6.13
C PHE A 77 -2.45 -4.96 -5.08
N PHE A 78 -2.81 -5.42 -3.87
CA PHE A 78 -1.85 -5.69 -2.80
C PHE A 78 -0.76 -6.69 -3.22
N ILE A 79 -1.14 -7.73 -3.96
CA ILE A 79 -0.18 -8.68 -4.56
C ILE A 79 0.70 -7.98 -5.60
N SER A 80 0.12 -7.15 -6.47
CA SER A 80 0.88 -6.50 -7.56
C SER A 80 1.91 -5.50 -7.05
N ILE A 81 1.63 -4.80 -5.95
CA ILE A 81 2.57 -3.81 -5.36
C ILE A 81 3.48 -4.42 -4.31
N ASP A 82 3.36 -5.73 -4.07
CA ASP A 82 4.03 -6.47 -2.99
C ASP A 82 3.88 -5.75 -1.64
N ILE A 83 2.63 -5.62 -1.17
CA ILE A 83 2.26 -4.82 0.01
C ILE A 83 3.11 -5.10 1.26
N ASP A 84 3.72 -6.28 1.36
CA ASP A 84 4.57 -6.67 2.48
C ASP A 84 5.87 -5.84 2.56
N ILE A 85 6.35 -5.23 1.46
CA ILE A 85 7.52 -4.33 1.46
C ILE A 85 7.28 -3.04 2.26
N TYR A 86 6.03 -2.73 2.57
CA TYR A 86 5.66 -1.57 3.38
C TYR A 86 5.79 -1.83 4.88
N HIS A 87 6.18 -3.02 5.32
CA HIS A 87 6.45 -3.29 6.72
C HIS A 87 7.62 -2.43 7.24
N PRO A 88 7.54 -1.82 8.44
CA PRO A 88 6.48 -1.96 9.45
C PRO A 88 5.34 -0.94 9.33
N PHE A 89 5.36 -0.04 8.35
CA PHE A 89 4.36 1.03 8.22
C PHE A 89 2.97 0.49 7.88
N ILE A 90 2.88 -0.50 6.99
CA ILE A 90 1.68 -1.32 6.81
C ILE A 90 1.98 -2.68 7.43
N TYR A 91 1.22 -3.06 8.46
CA TYR A 91 1.52 -4.23 9.28
C TYR A 91 0.37 -5.22 9.35
N GLY A 92 0.73 -6.46 9.73
CA GLY A 92 -0.10 -7.65 9.60
C GLY A 92 0.34 -8.50 8.42
N THR A 93 -0.31 -9.63 8.22
CA THR A 93 -0.04 -10.53 7.09
C THR A 93 -1.22 -10.51 6.15
N TRP A 94 -1.00 -10.18 4.87
CA TRP A 94 -2.03 -10.41 3.87
C TRP A 94 -2.06 -11.89 3.51
N PRO A 95 -3.18 -12.61 3.68
CA PRO A 95 -3.26 -13.97 3.19
C PRO A 95 -3.14 -13.91 1.66
N ARG A 96 -1.99 -14.31 1.12
CA ARG A 96 -1.84 -14.63 -0.30
C ARG A 96 -2.72 -15.85 -0.52
N THR A 97 -3.98 -15.62 -0.88
CA THR A 97 -4.86 -16.71 -1.29
C THR A 97 -4.24 -17.28 -2.56
N SER A 98 -3.56 -18.42 -2.41
CA SER A 98 -3.26 -19.31 -3.51
C SER A 98 -4.57 -19.50 -4.25
N SER A 99 -4.62 -19.04 -5.50
CA SER A 99 -5.73 -19.31 -6.38
C SER A 99 -5.82 -20.83 -6.48
N SER A 100 -6.71 -21.44 -5.71
CA SER A 100 -7.09 -22.82 -5.90
C SER A 100 -7.77 -22.88 -7.25
N SER A 101 -7.05 -23.33 -8.26
CA SER A 101 -7.57 -23.83 -9.52
C SER A 101 -7.27 -25.32 -9.59
#